data_AF-A0A2E3JRH1-F1
#
_entry.id   AF-A0A2E3JRH1-F1
#
_cell.length_a   1.000
_cell.length_b   1.000
_cell.length_c   1.000
_cell.angle_alpha   90.00
_cell.angle_beta   90.00
_cell.angle_gamma   90.00
#
_symmetry.space_group_name_H-M   'P 1'
#
loop_
_entity.id
_entity.type
_entity.pdbx_description
1 polymer ?
#
loop_
_entity_poly.entity_id
_entity_poly.type
_entity_poly.pdbx_seq_one_letter_code
_entity_poly.pdbx_strand_id
1 'polypeptide(L)'
;MSLCLRVTGGNRYQKQLVFGTIRFGMYRLLPKIRKLDVNVHIRDFKNDTSIGYCTDDSAEPCDYVGKSPRRFQIEISKDLNLTDFIKCVLHEFIHLKQYVLGEMVDLETGKNGRTRWKKKVISRKVKYHDQPWEKEAYRLESKLLWDCLEEQEFLTGNINEHGVAK
;
A
#
# COMPACT_ATOMS: atom_id res chain seq x y z
N MET A 1 -6.58 16.30 6.36
CA MET A 1 -6.38 14.98 5.74
C MET A 1 -6.98 13.96 6.69
N SER A 2 -7.93 13.15 6.24
CA SER A 2 -8.57 12.10 7.04
C SER A 2 -8.15 10.75 6.47
N LEU A 3 -7.26 10.06 7.19
CA LEU A 3 -6.88 8.68 6.93
C LEU A 3 -7.54 7.82 8.00
N CYS A 4 -8.45 6.93 7.60
CA CYS A 4 -8.92 5.86 8.45
C CYS A 4 -8.03 4.65 8.19
N LEU A 5 -7.21 4.27 9.16
CA LEU A 5 -6.30 3.12 9.04
C LEU A 5 -6.66 2.11 10.12
N ARG A 6 -7.03 0.89 9.71
CA ARG A 6 -7.29 -0.24 10.61
C ARG A 6 -6.28 -1.34 10.32
N VAL A 7 -5.63 -1.86 11.36
CA VAL A 7 -4.65 -2.94 11.24
C VAL A 7 -5.07 -4.13 12.08
N THR A 8 -5.25 -5.29 11.45
CA THR A 8 -5.66 -6.56 12.09
C THR A 8 -4.62 -7.64 11.86
N GLY A 9 -4.65 -8.71 12.68
CA GLY A 9 -3.61 -9.73 12.69
C GLY A 9 -2.26 -9.20 13.19
N GLY A 10 -1.18 -9.96 12.99
CA GLY A 10 0.19 -9.58 13.40
C GLY A 10 0.39 -9.29 14.89
N ASN A 11 1.65 -9.10 15.29
CA ASN A 11 2.00 -8.69 16.64
C ASN A 11 1.95 -7.14 16.81
N ARG A 12 2.09 -6.66 18.06
CA ARG A 12 2.05 -5.22 18.38
C ARG A 12 3.08 -4.41 17.59
N TYR A 13 4.30 -4.93 17.45
CA TYR A 13 5.38 -4.26 16.74
C TYR A 13 5.09 -4.12 15.25
N GLN A 14 4.62 -5.19 14.59
CA GLN A 14 4.23 -5.15 13.18
C GLN A 14 3.12 -4.14 12.92
N LYS A 15 2.11 -4.06 13.81
CA LYS A 15 1.06 -3.04 13.70
C LYS A 15 1.64 -1.64 13.76
N GLN A 16 2.56 -1.37 14.69
CA GLN A 16 3.24 -0.08 14.80
C GLN A 16 4.00 0.28 13.53
N LEU A 17 4.74 -0.68 12.95
CA LEU A 17 5.44 -0.47 11.68
C LEU A 17 4.46 -0.10 10.55
N VAL A 18 3.32 -0.81 10.44
CA VAL A 18 2.28 -0.48 9.45
C VAL A 18 1.75 0.94 9.65
N PHE A 19 1.39 1.31 10.88
CA PHE A 19 0.86 2.64 11.18
C PHE A 19 1.86 3.75 10.82
N GLY A 20 3.13 3.62 11.22
CA GLY A 20 4.16 4.61 10.90
C GLY A 20 4.41 4.69 9.39
N THR A 21 4.61 3.54 8.75
CA THR A 21 4.95 3.44 7.32
C THR A 21 3.84 3.98 6.42
N ILE A 22 2.57 3.64 6.68
CA ILE A 22 1.44 4.14 5.88
C ILE A 22 1.22 5.63 6.09
N ARG A 23 1.35 6.14 7.32
CA ARG A 23 1.24 7.58 7.59
C ARG A 23 2.34 8.35 6.87
N PHE A 24 3.58 7.86 6.94
CA PHE A 24 4.71 8.39 6.18
C PHE A 24 4.42 8.42 4.67
N GLY A 25 3.97 7.29 4.11
CA GLY A 25 3.60 7.18 2.70
C GLY A 25 2.48 8.16 2.32
N MET A 26 1.46 8.31 3.15
CA MET A 26 0.33 9.22 2.92
C MET A 26 0.79 10.67 2.81
N TYR A 27 1.64 11.14 3.72
CA TYR A 27 2.14 12.51 3.70
C TYR A 27 3.01 12.80 2.47
N ARG A 28 3.86 11.85 2.07
CA ARG A 28 4.79 12.06 0.95
C ARG A 28 4.16 11.84 -0.42
N LEU A 29 3.38 10.77 -0.58
CA LEU A 29 2.90 10.34 -1.89
C LEU A 29 1.51 10.87 -2.22
N LEU A 30 0.67 11.11 -1.21
CA LEU A 30 -0.73 11.51 -1.37
C LEU A 30 -1.10 12.80 -0.59
N PRO A 31 -0.28 13.87 -0.60
CA PRO A 31 -0.49 15.05 0.27
C PRO A 31 -1.81 15.79 0.00
N LYS A 32 -2.37 15.65 -1.21
CA LYS A 32 -3.61 16.32 -1.62
C LYS A 32 -4.87 15.48 -1.38
N ILE A 33 -4.72 14.20 -1.02
CA ILE A 33 -5.87 13.30 -0.79
C ILE A 33 -6.46 13.56 0.58
N ARG A 34 -7.77 13.82 0.63
CA ARG A 34 -8.45 14.27 1.85
C ARG A 34 -9.15 13.16 2.63
N LYS A 35 -9.54 12.08 1.96
CA LYS A 35 -10.22 10.91 2.55
C LYS A 35 -9.53 9.66 1.99
N LEU A 36 -9.17 8.72 2.86
CA LEU A 36 -8.70 7.40 2.47
C LEU A 36 -9.02 6.43 3.61
N ASP A 37 -9.62 5.30 3.29
CA ASP A 37 -9.84 4.18 4.21
C ASP A 37 -8.96 3.01 3.79
N VAL A 38 -8.10 2.56 4.69
CA VAL A 38 -7.16 1.47 4.45
C VAL A 38 -7.29 0.44 5.56
N ASN A 39 -7.66 -0.77 5.18
CA ASN A 39 -7.63 -1.94 6.05
C ASN A 39 -6.36 -2.73 5.75
N VAL A 40 -5.51 -2.94 6.75
CA VAL A 40 -4.31 -3.78 6.62
C VAL A 40 -4.50 -5.04 7.42
N HIS A 41 -4.33 -6.19 6.78
CA HIS A 41 -4.39 -7.50 7.43
C HIS A 41 -3.02 -8.18 7.38
N ILE A 42 -2.40 -8.36 8.55
CA ILE A 42 -1.13 -9.07 8.68
C ILE A 42 -1.44 -10.55 8.94
N ARG A 43 -1.17 -11.42 7.97
CA ARG A 43 -1.56 -12.83 8.04
C ARG A 43 -0.46 -13.78 7.58
N ASP A 44 -0.71 -15.06 7.83
CA ASP A 44 0.09 -16.15 7.27
C ASP A 44 -0.29 -16.36 5.81
N PHE A 45 0.70 -16.37 4.93
CA PHE A 45 0.52 -16.59 3.49
C PHE A 45 0.69 -18.06 3.11
N LYS A 46 1.12 -18.93 4.04
CA LYS A 46 1.28 -20.37 3.88
C LYS A 46 2.12 -20.69 2.63
N ASN A 47 1.48 -21.25 1.60
CA ASN A 47 2.13 -21.69 0.36
C ASN A 47 2.05 -20.63 -0.76
N ASP A 48 1.54 -19.44 -0.47
CA ASP A 48 1.55 -18.33 -1.41
C ASP A 48 2.97 -17.81 -1.59
N THR A 49 3.39 -17.63 -2.84
CA THR A 49 4.70 -17.08 -3.21
C THR A 49 4.77 -15.57 -3.09
N SER A 50 3.63 -14.89 -3.04
CA SER A 50 3.54 -13.46 -2.80
C SER A 50 3.71 -13.15 -1.31
N ILE A 51 4.21 -11.95 -1.02
CA ILE A 51 4.42 -11.49 0.38
C ILE A 51 3.47 -10.35 0.77
N GLY A 52 2.74 -9.80 -0.19
CA GLY A 52 1.74 -8.76 0.03
C GLY A 52 0.76 -8.65 -1.13
N TYR A 53 -0.35 -8.00 -0.87
CA TYR A 53 -1.37 -7.65 -1.86
C TYR A 53 -2.02 -6.31 -1.55
N CYS A 54 -2.38 -5.56 -2.58
CA CYS A 54 -3.20 -4.36 -2.50
C CYS A 54 -4.42 -4.49 -3.40
N THR A 55 -5.61 -4.44 -2.80
CA THR A 55 -6.89 -4.59 -3.49
C THR A 55 -7.76 -3.36 -3.26
N ASP A 56 -8.36 -2.85 -4.32
CA ASP A 56 -9.44 -1.86 -4.24
C ASP A 56 -10.70 -2.52 -3.65
N ASP A 57 -11.14 -2.05 -2.49
CA ASP A 57 -12.30 -2.55 -1.75
C ASP A 57 -13.48 -1.56 -1.83
N SER A 58 -13.44 -0.63 -2.79
CA SER A 58 -14.48 0.37 -3.01
C SER A 58 -15.69 -0.27 -3.69
N ALA A 59 -16.81 -0.40 -2.96
CA ALA A 59 -18.01 -1.08 -3.45
C ALA A 59 -19.16 -0.11 -3.73
N GLU A 60 -19.26 0.96 -2.95
CA GLU A 60 -20.37 1.92 -3.02
C GLU A 60 -19.94 3.25 -3.65
N PRO A 61 -20.83 4.04 -4.26
CA PRO A 61 -20.49 5.34 -4.84
C PRO A 61 -19.78 6.29 -3.84
N CYS A 62 -20.04 6.16 -2.54
CA CYS A 62 -19.42 6.97 -1.48
C CYS A 62 -17.96 6.59 -1.16
N ASP A 63 -17.51 5.43 -1.66
CA ASP A 63 -16.12 4.97 -1.60
C ASP A 63 -15.27 5.57 -2.73
N TYR A 64 -15.87 6.33 -3.64
CA TYR A 64 -15.18 6.98 -4.75
C TYR A 64 -15.23 8.50 -4.63
N VAL A 65 -14.20 9.16 -5.18
CA VAL A 65 -14.26 10.58 -5.55
C VAL A 65 -14.08 10.68 -7.05
N GLY A 66 -15.19 10.87 -7.78
CA GLY A 66 -15.22 10.68 -9.23
C GLY A 66 -14.96 9.22 -9.59
N LYS A 67 -13.89 8.95 -10.34
CA LYS A 67 -13.45 7.57 -10.68
C LYS A 67 -12.34 7.04 -9.76
N SER A 68 -12.01 7.79 -8.72
CA SER A 68 -10.85 7.53 -7.88
C SER A 68 -11.27 6.77 -6.62
N PRO A 69 -10.85 5.51 -6.44
CA PRO A 69 -11.20 4.73 -5.26
C PRO A 69 -10.57 5.30 -3.99
N ARG A 70 -11.23 5.10 -2.85
CA ARG A 70 -10.84 5.64 -1.54
C ARG A 70 -10.84 4.58 -0.46
N ARG A 71 -11.17 3.32 -0.77
CA ARG A 71 -11.20 2.22 0.19
C ARG A 71 -10.36 1.06 -0.32
N PHE A 72 -9.44 0.59 0.50
CA PHE A 72 -8.48 -0.44 0.11
C PHE A 72 -8.28 -1.49 1.20
N GLN A 73 -8.02 -2.71 0.76
CA GLN A 73 -7.54 -3.81 1.57
C GLN A 73 -6.10 -4.12 1.19
N ILE A 74 -5.20 -4.01 2.16
CA ILE A 74 -3.80 -4.43 2.03
C ILE A 74 -3.61 -5.69 2.88
N GLU A 75 -2.92 -6.67 2.33
CA GLU A 75 -2.52 -7.87 3.06
C GLU A 75 -0.99 -7.97 3.07
N ILE A 76 -0.40 -8.32 4.21
CA ILE A 76 1.06 -8.41 4.38
C ILE A 76 1.39 -9.71 5.08
N SER A 77 2.43 -10.40 4.61
CA SER A 77 2.93 -11.61 5.26
C SER A 77 3.50 -11.29 6.65
N LYS A 78 3.08 -12.08 7.65
CA LYS A 78 3.56 -11.95 9.03
C LYS A 78 5.01 -12.42 9.22
N ASP A 79 5.55 -13.20 8.28
CA ASP A 79 6.82 -13.93 8.43
C ASP A 79 8.02 -13.18 7.83
N LEU A 80 7.88 -11.88 7.61
CA LEU A 80 8.92 -11.01 7.06
C LEU A 80 9.82 -10.45 8.17
N ASN A 81 11.11 -10.28 7.85
CA ASN A 81 12.02 -9.48 8.69
C ASN A 81 11.64 -7.99 8.63
N LEU A 82 12.20 -7.18 9.54
CA LEU A 82 11.88 -5.75 9.66
C LEU A 82 11.95 -4.99 8.33
N THR A 83 13.05 -5.14 7.61
CA THR A 83 13.31 -4.38 6.38
C THR A 83 12.35 -4.79 5.27
N ASP A 84 12.17 -6.10 5.07
CA ASP A 84 11.28 -6.61 4.03
C ASP A 84 9.81 -6.34 4.35
N PHE A 85 9.45 -6.33 5.65
CA PHE A 85 8.12 -5.95 6.10
C PHE A 85 7.81 -4.48 5.76
N ILE A 86 8.70 -3.55 6.08
CA ILE A 86 8.52 -2.12 5.75
C ILE A 86 8.49 -1.92 4.24
N LYS A 87 9.39 -2.56 3.47
CA LYS A 87 9.38 -2.51 2.01
C LYS A 87 8.07 -3.01 1.43
N CYS A 88 7.56 -4.15 1.90
CA CYS A 88 6.30 -4.72 1.45
C CYS A 88 5.13 -3.75 1.73
N VAL A 89 5.04 -3.18 2.93
CA VAL A 89 4.02 -2.16 3.25
C VAL A 89 4.12 -0.95 2.31
N LEU A 90 5.34 -0.47 2.03
CA LEU A 90 5.56 0.63 1.08
C LEU A 90 5.14 0.26 -0.34
N HIS A 91 5.49 -0.94 -0.80
CA HIS A 91 5.17 -1.46 -2.13
C HIS A 91 3.66 -1.48 -2.35
N GLU A 92 2.92 -2.13 -1.44
CA GLU A 92 1.46 -2.19 -1.51
C GLU A 92 0.83 -0.80 -1.40
N PHE A 93 1.40 0.09 -0.58
CA PHE A 93 0.93 1.47 -0.50
C PHE A 93 1.21 2.29 -1.79
N ILE A 94 2.28 1.99 -2.53
CA ILE A 94 2.54 2.60 -3.83
C ILE A 94 1.50 2.13 -4.85
N HIS A 95 1.12 0.85 -4.85
CA HIS A 95 0.02 0.37 -5.68
C HIS A 95 -1.30 1.05 -5.34
N LEU A 96 -1.62 1.19 -4.05
CA LEU A 96 -2.75 1.99 -3.59
C LEU A 96 -2.69 3.41 -4.18
N LYS A 97 -1.54 4.07 -4.08
CA LYS A 97 -1.34 5.42 -4.65
C LYS A 97 -1.57 5.43 -6.16
N GLN A 98 -1.13 4.41 -6.89
CA GLN A 98 -1.30 4.32 -8.34
C GLN A 98 -2.78 4.24 -8.73
N TYR A 99 -3.59 3.48 -7.97
CA TYR A 99 -5.04 3.43 -8.12
C TYR A 99 -5.69 4.78 -7.77
N VAL A 100 -5.35 5.33 -6.60
CA VAL A 100 -5.86 6.61 -6.11
C VAL A 100 -5.60 7.75 -7.11
N LEU A 101 -4.44 7.82 -7.74
CA LEU A 101 -4.12 8.86 -8.71
C LEU A 101 -4.61 8.56 -10.13
N GLY A 102 -5.25 7.41 -10.36
CA GLY A 102 -5.72 7.00 -11.69
C GLY A 102 -4.60 6.75 -12.69
N GLU A 103 -3.39 6.52 -12.19
CA GLU A 103 -2.21 6.17 -12.98
C GLU A 103 -2.32 4.75 -13.51
N MET A 104 -2.91 3.84 -12.72
CA MET A 104 -3.19 2.48 -13.13
C MET A 104 -4.70 2.26 -13.15
N VAL A 105 -5.24 1.86 -14.31
CA VAL A 105 -6.65 1.48 -14.45
C VAL A 105 -6.73 0.21 -15.27
N ASP A 106 -7.33 -0.82 -14.68
CA ASP A 106 -7.64 -2.06 -15.39
C ASP A 106 -8.79 -1.83 -16.36
N LEU A 107 -8.53 -2.08 -17.65
CA LEU A 107 -9.53 -1.95 -18.71
C LEU A 107 -10.26 -3.26 -18.94
N GLU A 108 -9.52 -4.38 -18.85
CA GLU A 108 -10.02 -5.73 -19.08
C GLU A 108 -9.32 -6.70 -18.13
N THR A 109 -10.07 -7.64 -17.56
CA THR A 109 -9.56 -8.71 -16.70
C THR A 109 -9.29 -10.01 -17.48
N GLY A 110 -8.52 -10.92 -16.90
CA GLY A 110 -8.18 -12.22 -17.51
C GLY A 110 -6.87 -12.25 -18.31
N LYS A 111 -6.59 -13.39 -18.97
CA LYS A 111 -5.30 -13.69 -19.64
C LYS A 111 -4.95 -12.74 -20.80
N ASN A 112 -5.96 -12.14 -21.43
CA ASN A 112 -5.79 -11.13 -22.48
C ASN A 112 -6.07 -9.71 -21.98
N GLY A 113 -6.16 -9.54 -20.65
CA GLY A 113 -6.47 -8.28 -20.02
C GLY A 113 -5.48 -7.17 -20.37
N ARG A 114 -5.95 -5.94 -20.23
CA ARG A 114 -5.21 -4.73 -20.56
C ARG A 114 -5.32 -3.77 -19.39
N THR A 115 -4.19 -3.19 -19.03
CA THR A 115 -4.11 -2.19 -17.97
C THR A 115 -3.59 -0.89 -18.58
N ARG A 116 -4.33 0.20 -18.38
CA ARG A 116 -3.86 1.53 -18.74
C ARG A 116 -2.90 2.01 -17.66
N TRP A 117 -1.64 2.16 -18.03
CA TRP A 117 -0.63 2.82 -17.24
C TRP A 117 -0.40 4.25 -17.77
N LYS A 118 -0.89 5.23 -17.02
CA LYS A 118 -0.87 6.66 -17.34
C LYS A 118 -1.51 6.87 -18.73
N LYS A 119 -0.71 7.14 -19.76
CA LYS A 119 -1.17 7.37 -21.13
C LYS A 119 -1.06 6.14 -22.04
N LYS A 120 -0.49 5.03 -21.58
CA LYS A 120 -0.21 3.84 -22.39
C LYS A 120 -1.08 2.67 -21.94
N VAL A 121 -1.56 1.89 -22.90
CA VAL A 121 -2.24 0.62 -22.61
C VAL A 121 -1.23 -0.51 -22.72
N ILE A 122 -1.10 -1.29 -21.66
CA ILE A 122 -0.13 -2.38 -21.53
C ILE A 122 -0.90 -3.69 -21.48
N SER A 123 -0.48 -4.67 -22.28
CA SER A 123 -1.03 -6.02 -22.20
C SER A 123 -0.55 -6.70 -20.92
N ARG A 124 -1.44 -7.44 -20.24
CA ARG A 124 -1.09 -8.27 -19.09
C ARG A 124 -0.22 -9.50 -19.45
N LYS A 125 0.10 -9.70 -20.73
CA LYS A 125 1.10 -10.68 -21.18
C LYS A 125 2.55 -10.26 -20.85
N VAL A 126 2.77 -8.98 -20.56
CA VAL A 126 4.08 -8.50 -20.08
C VAL A 126 4.37 -9.18 -18.75
N LYS A 127 5.59 -9.74 -18.62
CA LYS A 127 6.05 -10.38 -17.37
C LYS A 127 5.87 -9.43 -16.19
N TYR A 128 5.49 -9.96 -15.03
CA TYR A 128 5.16 -9.17 -13.83
C TYR A 128 6.20 -8.08 -13.54
N HIS A 129 7.46 -8.45 -13.30
CA HIS A 129 8.55 -7.48 -13.03
C HIS A 129 8.86 -6.52 -14.19
N ASP A 130 8.37 -6.80 -15.40
CA ASP A 130 8.50 -5.92 -16.55
C ASP A 130 7.38 -4.89 -16.68
N GLN A 131 6.31 -5.05 -15.91
CA GLN A 131 5.19 -4.13 -15.90
C GLN A 131 5.63 -2.77 -15.35
N PRO A 132 5.21 -1.66 -15.97
CA PRO A 132 5.75 -0.35 -15.64
C PRO A 132 5.32 0.18 -14.26
N TRP A 133 4.18 -0.28 -13.73
CA TRP A 133 3.75 0.04 -12.36
C TRP A 133 4.60 -0.70 -11.32
N GLU A 134 4.94 -1.97 -11.56
CA GLU A 134 5.88 -2.74 -10.73
C GLU A 134 7.26 -2.10 -10.70
N LYS A 135 7.79 -1.69 -11.86
CA LYS A 135 9.08 -0.98 -11.93
C LYS A 135 9.06 0.33 -11.16
N GLU A 136 7.95 1.06 -11.19
CA GLU A 136 7.80 2.26 -10.38
C GLU A 136 7.74 1.93 -8.88
N ALA A 137 7.01 0.88 -8.50
CA ALA A 137 6.87 0.42 -7.12
C ALA A 137 8.23 0.00 -6.52
N TYR A 138 8.98 -0.89 -7.16
CA TYR A 138 10.31 -1.32 -6.70
C TYR A 138 11.31 -0.17 -6.58
N ARG A 139 11.25 0.80 -7.49
CA ARG A 139 12.13 1.98 -7.42
C ARG A 139 11.75 2.90 -6.26
N LEU A 140 10.45 3.12 -6.04
CA LEU A 140 9.97 4.00 -4.98
C LEU A 140 10.09 3.36 -3.59
N GLU A 141 9.81 2.07 -3.43
CA GLU A 141 9.92 1.38 -2.13
C GLU A 141 11.35 1.48 -1.59
N SER A 142 12.36 1.33 -2.46
CA SER A 142 13.76 1.33 -2.07
C SER A 142 14.18 2.71 -1.57
N LYS A 143 13.73 3.76 -2.27
CA LYS A 143 13.98 5.14 -1.86
C LYS A 143 13.25 5.48 -0.55
N LEU A 144 11.96 5.16 -0.51
CA LEU A 144 11.10 5.49 0.63
C LEU A 144 11.50 4.72 1.89
N LEU A 145 12.04 3.51 1.77
CA LEU A 145 12.56 2.77 2.91
C LEU A 145 13.64 3.58 3.64
N TRP A 146 14.63 4.09 2.90
CA TRP A 146 15.72 4.88 3.51
C TRP A 146 15.18 6.15 4.17
N ASP A 147 14.36 6.91 3.44
CA ASP A 147 13.71 8.11 3.96
C ASP A 147 12.87 7.79 5.23
N CYS A 148 12.16 6.67 5.23
CA CYS A 148 11.30 6.24 6.33
C CYS A 148 12.11 5.85 7.56
N LEU A 149 13.20 5.09 7.38
CA LEU A 149 14.09 4.69 8.48
C LEU A 149 14.87 5.86 9.09
N GLU A 150 15.17 6.89 8.29
CA GLU A 150 15.84 8.11 8.77
C GLU A 150 14.88 9.02 9.56
N GLU A 151 13.63 9.16 9.11
CA GLU A 151 12.66 10.09 9.72
C GLU A 151 11.83 9.50 10.86
N GLN A 152 11.65 8.18 10.88
CA GLN A 152 10.82 7.53 11.89
C GLN A 152 11.72 6.91 12.96
N GLU A 153 11.63 7.43 14.19
CA GLU A 153 12.09 6.69 15.36
C GLU A 153 11.10 5.54 15.67
N PHE A 154 11.05 4.53 14.81
CA PHE A 154 10.19 3.34 14.98
C PHE A 154 10.40 2.61 16.33
N LEU A 155 11.47 2.95 17.05
CA LEU A 155 12.01 2.21 18.19
C LEU A 155 11.94 2.96 19.54
N THR A 156 11.56 4.25 19.59
CA THR A 156 11.67 5.06 20.83
C THR A 156 10.34 5.57 21.39
N GLY A 157 9.24 5.50 20.63
CA GLY A 157 7.95 6.06 21.06
C GLY A 157 7.20 5.16 22.04
N ASN A 158 7.07 5.60 23.30
CA ASN A 158 6.09 5.06 24.25
C ASN A 158 4.66 5.20 23.68
N ILE A 159 3.94 4.10 23.49
CA ILE A 159 2.54 4.11 22.99
C ILE A 159 1.60 3.56 24.06
N ASN A 160 0.61 4.35 24.45
CA ASN A 160 -0.56 3.89 25.20
C ASN A 160 -1.62 3.30 24.23
N GLU A 161 -2.64 2.66 24.78
CA GLU A 161 -3.67 1.88 24.06
C GLU A 161 -4.45 2.61 22.94
N HIS A 162 -4.23 3.91 22.76
CA HIS A 162 -4.92 4.75 21.79
C HIS A 162 -4.05 5.24 20.61
N GLY A 163 -2.82 4.73 20.45
CA GLY A 163 -2.09 4.83 19.18
C GLY A 163 -1.57 6.22 18.79
N VAL A 164 -1.51 7.17 19.73
CA VAL A 164 -0.84 8.48 19.55
C VAL A 164 -0.24 8.91 20.88
N ALA A 165 1.04 9.27 20.90
CA ALA A 165 1.62 10.13 21.93
C ALA A 165 1.79 11.55 21.37
N LYS A 166 1.69 12.54 22.26
CA LYS A 166 1.71 13.99 22.02
C LYS A 166 2.79 14.47 21.07
#